data_AF-A0A9D5IZ66-F1
#
_entry.id   AF-A0A9D5IZ66-F1
#
_cell.length_a   1.000
_cell.length_b   1.000
_cell.length_c   1.000
_cell.angle_alpha   90.00
_cell.angle_beta   90.00
_cell.angle_gamma   90.00
#
_symmetry.space_group_name_H-M   'P 1'
#
loop_
_entity.id
_entity.type
_entity.pdbx_description
1 polymer ?
#
loop_
_entity_poly.entity_id
_entity_poly.type
_entity_poly.pdbx_seq_one_letter_code
_entity_poly.pdbx_strand_id
1 'polypeptide(L)'
;MDNDLEQLFCEMVPVRYDFLIKEFGFSFYQDHTWRFRAESPNCRIVMEYEKNHSACWIERIDDGSAGTEMYHGINVKLIAECKGYDSLASGPQFRSSRETIEREIDEYTMLLKEYCVNFLRGDFSEWALIVTCLKFQNDSRERKENLIVQARLHKEIREKAESAWKNKDFAQVVTLYTSIFDFLSPTEKKKVEYAKKQLHQ
;
A
#
# COMPACT_ATOMS: atom_id res chain seq x y z
N MET A 1 -2.96 -20.62 -17.53
CA MET A 1 -3.11 -20.64 -16.06
C MET A 1 -3.88 -19.42 -15.59
N ASP A 2 -3.61 -18.21 -16.10
CA ASP A 2 -4.37 -16.99 -15.73
C ASP A 2 -5.89 -17.12 -15.96
N ASN A 3 -6.30 -17.78 -17.06
CA ASN A 3 -7.71 -17.96 -17.42
C ASN A 3 -8.53 -18.74 -16.35
N ASP A 4 -7.91 -19.66 -15.60
CA ASP A 4 -8.62 -20.47 -14.60
C ASP A 4 -8.95 -19.64 -13.33
N LEU A 5 -8.06 -18.71 -12.96
CA LEU A 5 -8.25 -17.84 -11.80
C LEU A 5 -9.21 -16.69 -12.11
N GLU A 6 -9.16 -16.17 -13.34
CA GLU A 6 -10.14 -15.22 -13.85
C GLU A 6 -11.55 -15.80 -13.85
N GLN A 7 -11.71 -17.02 -14.36
CA GLN A 7 -13.00 -17.72 -14.35
C GLN A 7 -13.51 -17.94 -12.93
N LEU A 8 -12.64 -18.37 -12.01
CA LEU A 8 -12.96 -18.51 -10.59
C LEU A 8 -13.51 -17.21 -9.99
N PHE A 9 -12.85 -16.08 -10.25
CA PHE A 9 -13.32 -14.78 -9.77
C PHE A 9 -14.72 -14.46 -10.29
N CYS A 10 -14.97 -14.66 -11.59
CA CYS A 10 -16.27 -14.43 -12.22
C CYS A 10 -17.38 -15.32 -11.68
N GLU A 11 -17.07 -16.56 -11.29
CA GLU A 11 -18.03 -17.48 -10.67
C GLU A 11 -18.34 -17.10 -9.23
N MET A 12 -17.34 -16.67 -8.45
CA MET A 12 -17.49 -16.43 -7.02
C MET A 12 -18.10 -15.07 -6.68
N VAL A 13 -17.72 -14.01 -7.39
CA VAL A 13 -18.12 -12.64 -7.04
C VAL A 13 -19.64 -12.47 -6.99
N PRO A 14 -20.44 -12.92 -7.98
CA PRO A 14 -21.89 -12.82 -7.89
C PRO A 14 -22.49 -13.55 -6.69
N VAL A 15 -21.92 -14.70 -6.30
CA VAL A 15 -22.41 -15.51 -5.17
C VAL A 15 -22.04 -14.87 -3.83
N ARG A 16 -20.80 -14.40 -3.67
CA ARG A 16 -20.32 -13.84 -2.41
C ARG A 16 -20.87 -12.44 -2.12
N TYR A 17 -21.12 -11.66 -3.16
CA TYR A 17 -21.61 -10.29 -3.07
C TYR A 17 -23.14 -10.15 -3.21
N ASP A 18 -23.88 -11.25 -3.35
CA ASP A 18 -25.36 -11.27 -3.42
C ASP A 18 -26.05 -10.57 -2.24
N PHE A 19 -25.37 -10.48 -1.09
CA PHE A 19 -25.86 -9.72 0.06
C PHE A 19 -26.05 -8.23 -0.23
N LEU A 20 -25.26 -7.64 -1.14
CA LEU A 20 -25.43 -6.23 -1.54
C LEU A 20 -26.81 -6.01 -2.17
N ILE A 21 -27.30 -6.98 -2.95
CA ILE A 21 -28.62 -6.93 -3.56
C ILE A 21 -29.68 -7.19 -2.51
N LYS A 22 -29.56 -8.32 -1.78
CA LYS A 22 -30.61 -8.81 -0.87
C LYS A 22 -30.80 -7.94 0.37
N GLU A 23 -29.72 -7.40 0.92
CA GLU A 23 -29.75 -6.68 2.20
C GLU A 23 -29.74 -5.16 2.01
N PHE A 24 -29.11 -4.66 0.94
CA PHE A 24 -28.90 -3.23 0.73
C PHE A 24 -29.56 -2.68 -0.55
N GLY A 25 -30.19 -3.52 -1.37
CA GLY A 25 -30.93 -3.08 -2.56
C GLY A 25 -30.05 -2.57 -3.69
N PHE A 26 -28.79 -3.00 -3.77
CA PHE A 26 -27.89 -2.61 -4.86
C PHE A 26 -28.31 -3.25 -6.18
N SER A 27 -28.12 -2.50 -7.28
CA SER A 27 -28.12 -3.06 -8.62
C SER A 27 -26.75 -3.65 -8.92
N PHE A 28 -26.69 -4.90 -9.34
CA PHE A 28 -25.44 -5.63 -9.57
C PHE A 28 -25.26 -5.97 -11.04
N TYR A 29 -24.10 -5.67 -11.59
CA TYR A 29 -23.81 -5.92 -13.00
C TYR A 29 -22.31 -6.14 -13.25
N GLN A 30 -22.02 -6.88 -14.32
CA GLN A 30 -20.67 -7.10 -14.81
C GLN A 30 -20.41 -6.08 -15.92
N ASP A 31 -19.42 -5.20 -15.74
CA ASP A 31 -19.12 -4.15 -16.72
C ASP A 31 -17.97 -4.49 -17.66
N HIS A 32 -17.07 -5.38 -17.23
CA HIS A 32 -15.99 -5.95 -18.02
C HIS A 32 -15.79 -7.42 -17.66
N THR A 33 -15.02 -8.15 -18.45
CA THR A 33 -14.76 -9.59 -18.25
C THR A 33 -14.34 -9.93 -16.83
N TRP A 34 -13.57 -9.07 -16.16
CA TRP A 34 -13.01 -9.32 -14.82
C TRP A 34 -13.33 -8.20 -13.83
N ARG A 35 -14.42 -7.47 -14.07
CA ARG A 35 -14.88 -6.39 -13.20
C ARG A 35 -16.39 -6.46 -13.02
N PHE A 36 -16.79 -6.32 -11.77
CA PHE A 36 -18.17 -6.22 -11.34
C PHE A 36 -18.38 -4.88 -10.66
N ARG A 37 -19.62 -4.39 -10.76
CA ARG A 37 -20.08 -3.20 -10.07
C ARG A 37 -21.39 -3.49 -9.37
N ALA A 38 -21.49 -3.04 -8.13
CA ALA A 38 -22.73 -2.95 -7.41
C ALA A 38 -23.02 -1.46 -7.16
N GLU A 39 -24.19 -0.97 -7.51
CA GLU A 39 -24.57 0.43 -7.34
C GLU A 39 -25.83 0.61 -6.49
N SER A 40 -25.75 1.58 -5.59
CA SER A 40 -26.89 2.19 -4.92
C SER A 40 -27.01 3.66 -5.35
N PRO A 41 -28.04 4.41 -4.94
CA PRO A 41 -28.10 5.85 -5.21
C PRO A 41 -26.94 6.66 -4.63
N ASN A 42 -26.30 6.16 -3.55
CA ASN A 42 -25.31 6.92 -2.79
C ASN A 42 -23.87 6.47 -3.02
N CYS A 43 -23.68 5.24 -3.49
CA CYS A 43 -22.34 4.66 -3.63
C CYS A 43 -22.27 3.52 -4.63
N ARG A 44 -21.03 3.26 -5.08
CA ARG A 44 -20.68 2.16 -5.95
C ARG A 44 -19.63 1.29 -5.26
N ILE A 45 -19.82 -0.02 -5.33
CA ILE A 45 -18.81 -1.02 -5.00
C ILE A 45 -18.22 -1.52 -6.31
N VAL A 46 -16.91 -1.40 -6.47
CA VAL A 46 -16.18 -1.95 -7.62
C VAL A 46 -15.40 -3.16 -7.15
N MET A 47 -15.56 -4.29 -7.82
CA MET A 47 -14.79 -5.50 -7.59
C MET A 47 -14.05 -5.84 -8.87
N GLU A 48 -12.73 -5.95 -8.81
CA GLU A 48 -11.90 -6.19 -9.99
C GLU A 48 -10.87 -7.27 -9.71
N TYR A 49 -10.53 -8.00 -10.76
CA TYR A 49 -9.40 -8.90 -10.78
C TYR A 49 -8.35 -8.36 -11.76
N GLU A 50 -7.16 -8.06 -11.26
CA GLU A 50 -6.04 -7.60 -12.08
C GLU A 50 -4.75 -8.21 -11.54
N LYS A 51 -3.76 -8.49 -12.40
CA LYS A 51 -2.41 -8.96 -11.99
C LYS A 51 -2.45 -10.09 -10.93
N ASN A 52 -3.35 -11.04 -11.12
CA ASN A 52 -3.59 -12.16 -10.24
C ASN A 52 -4.01 -11.84 -8.79
N HIS A 53 -4.66 -10.71 -8.53
CA HIS A 53 -5.25 -10.40 -7.23
C HIS A 53 -6.66 -9.84 -7.38
N SER A 54 -7.48 -10.06 -6.36
CA SER A 54 -8.80 -9.44 -6.21
C SER A 54 -8.66 -8.10 -5.49
N ALA A 55 -9.42 -7.11 -5.92
CA ALA A 55 -9.50 -5.81 -5.29
C ALA A 55 -10.94 -5.32 -5.22
N CYS A 56 -11.25 -4.60 -4.15
CA CYS A 56 -12.58 -4.09 -3.88
C CYS A 56 -12.50 -2.66 -3.34
N TRP A 57 -13.29 -1.75 -3.94
CA TRP A 57 -13.32 -0.34 -3.60
C TRP A 57 -14.76 0.15 -3.36
N ILE A 58 -14.89 1.13 -2.47
CA ILE A 58 -16.10 1.96 -2.32
C ILE A 58 -15.85 3.30 -3.00
N GLU A 59 -16.76 3.70 -3.87
CA GLU A 59 -16.84 5.02 -4.48
C GLU A 59 -18.10 5.72 -3.99
N ARG A 60 -17.97 6.98 -3.55
CA ARG A 60 -19.13 7.83 -3.26
C ARG A 60 -19.69 8.34 -4.59
N ILE A 61 -21.00 8.19 -4.81
CA ILE A 61 -21.65 8.77 -5.99
C ILE A 61 -22.09 10.18 -5.61
N ASP A 62 -21.30 11.17 -6.02
CA ASP A 62 -21.62 12.57 -5.82
C ASP A 62 -22.60 13.08 -6.86
N ASP A 63 -23.57 13.88 -6.40
CA ASP A 63 -24.55 14.62 -7.22
C ASP A 63 -23.94 15.84 -7.93
N GLY A 64 -22.61 15.92 -8.01
CA GLY A 64 -21.88 17.01 -8.66
C GLY A 64 -21.43 18.13 -7.72
N SER A 65 -21.44 17.93 -6.40
CA SER A 65 -21.16 18.99 -5.41
C SER A 65 -20.01 18.73 -4.41
N ALA A 66 -18.80 18.36 -4.85
CA ALA A 66 -17.57 18.67 -4.11
C ALA A 66 -16.31 18.36 -4.94
N GLY A 67 -15.43 19.36 -5.06
CA GLY A 67 -14.27 19.33 -5.95
C GLY A 67 -13.20 18.29 -5.62
N THR A 68 -12.54 17.84 -6.69
CA THR A 68 -11.08 17.64 -6.78
C THR A 68 -10.35 17.02 -5.57
N GLU A 69 -10.92 16.01 -4.90
CA GLU A 69 -10.14 15.17 -4.00
C GLU A 69 -9.87 13.79 -4.63
N MET A 70 -8.58 13.51 -4.75
CA MET A 70 -7.82 12.49 -5.48
C MET A 70 -8.28 11.02 -5.40
N TYR A 71 -9.32 10.67 -4.66
CA TYR A 71 -9.75 9.28 -4.45
C TYR A 71 -11.10 9.02 -5.14
N HIS A 72 -11.05 8.50 -6.37
CA HIS A 72 -12.23 8.05 -7.10
C HIS A 72 -12.91 6.85 -6.41
N GLY A 73 -12.16 6.13 -5.57
CA GLY A 73 -12.64 5.11 -4.64
C GLY A 73 -11.61 4.81 -3.56
N ILE A 74 -12.04 4.28 -2.43
CA ILE A 74 -11.16 3.83 -1.34
C ILE A 74 -11.24 2.31 -1.25
N ASN A 75 -10.08 1.66 -1.24
CA ASN A 75 -10.00 0.20 -1.09
C ASN A 75 -10.57 -0.22 0.27
N VAL A 76 -11.43 -1.24 0.27
CA VAL A 76 -12.15 -1.71 1.47
C VAL A 76 -11.20 -2.15 2.60
N LYS A 77 -10.04 -2.74 2.28
CA LYS A 77 -9.03 -3.10 3.29
C LYS A 77 -8.49 -1.87 4.00
N LEU A 78 -8.23 -0.80 3.27
CA LEU A 78 -7.75 0.46 3.85
C LEU A 78 -8.81 1.13 4.74
N ILE A 79 -10.09 1.06 4.36
CA ILE A 79 -11.19 1.51 5.22
C ILE A 79 -11.19 0.73 6.53
N ALA A 80 -11.09 -0.60 6.45
CA ALA A 80 -11.06 -1.47 7.62
C ALA A 80 -9.83 -1.19 8.52
N GLU A 81 -8.63 -1.03 7.92
CA GLU A 81 -7.41 -0.69 8.65
C GLU A 81 -7.56 0.62 9.45
N CYS A 82 -8.16 1.65 8.84
CA CYS A 82 -8.45 2.90 9.53
C CYS A 82 -9.47 2.74 10.67
N LYS A 83 -10.28 1.68 10.65
CA LYS A 83 -11.23 1.31 11.70
C LYS A 83 -10.67 0.29 12.70
N GLY A 84 -9.37 0.00 12.65
CA GLY A 84 -8.69 -0.88 13.60
C GLY A 84 -8.61 -2.34 13.19
N TYR A 85 -8.95 -2.69 11.94
CA TYR A 85 -8.67 -4.02 11.41
C TYR A 85 -7.16 -4.22 11.27
N ASP A 86 -6.61 -5.16 12.04
CA ASP A 86 -5.21 -5.56 11.92
C ASP A 86 -5.10 -6.68 10.88
N SER A 87 -4.71 -6.32 9.65
CA SER A 87 -4.47 -7.31 8.60
C SER A 87 -3.21 -8.12 8.92
N LEU A 88 -3.38 -9.22 9.66
CA LEU A 88 -2.32 -10.20 9.94
C LEU A 88 -1.72 -10.84 8.66
N ALA A 89 -2.31 -10.61 7.48
CA ALA A 89 -2.01 -11.31 6.24
C ALA A 89 -1.31 -10.48 5.15
N SER A 90 -0.90 -9.24 5.42
CA SER A 90 -0.27 -8.36 4.42
C SER A 90 1.25 -8.57 4.27
N GLY A 91 1.67 -9.84 4.14
CA GLY A 91 2.97 -10.17 3.55
C GLY A 91 2.82 -10.33 2.04
N PRO A 92 3.83 -9.99 1.21
CA PRO A 92 3.72 -10.18 -0.22
C PRO A 92 3.58 -11.67 -0.55
N GLN A 93 2.37 -12.09 -0.89
CA GLN A 93 2.09 -13.45 -1.35
C GLN A 93 2.44 -13.51 -2.84
N PHE A 94 3.67 -13.94 -3.13
CA PHE A 94 4.22 -13.91 -4.48
C PHE A 94 3.65 -14.95 -5.46
N ARG A 95 2.65 -15.74 -5.07
CA ARG A 95 1.98 -16.68 -5.97
C ARG A 95 0.49 -16.73 -5.70
N SER A 96 -0.27 -16.19 -6.63
CA SER A 96 -1.71 -16.30 -6.66
C SER A 96 -2.11 -17.74 -6.95
N SER A 97 -2.92 -18.29 -6.06
CA SER A 97 -3.55 -19.59 -6.19
C SER A 97 -5.07 -19.44 -6.13
N ARG A 98 -5.80 -20.49 -6.47
CA ARG A 98 -7.25 -20.57 -6.30
C ARG A 98 -7.67 -20.20 -4.88
N GLU A 99 -7.00 -20.80 -3.89
CA GLU A 99 -7.25 -20.57 -2.47
C GLU A 99 -6.95 -19.12 -2.06
N THR A 100 -5.97 -18.48 -2.71
CA THR A 100 -5.63 -17.08 -2.46
C THR A 100 -6.75 -16.16 -2.92
N ILE A 101 -7.26 -16.37 -4.14
CA ILE A 101 -8.38 -15.58 -4.70
C ILE A 101 -9.67 -15.81 -3.92
N GLU A 102 -10.00 -17.07 -3.61
CA GLU A 102 -11.14 -17.43 -2.75
C GLU A 102 -11.09 -16.68 -1.42
N ARG A 103 -9.94 -16.73 -0.73
CA ARG A 103 -9.74 -16.04 0.55
C ARG A 103 -9.84 -14.52 0.41
N GLU A 104 -9.29 -13.92 -0.63
CA GLU A 104 -9.39 -12.47 -0.85
C GLU A 104 -10.83 -12.02 -1.08
N ILE A 105 -11.60 -12.74 -1.90
CA ILE A 105 -13.02 -12.47 -2.14
C ILE A 105 -13.81 -12.58 -0.82
N ASP A 106 -13.57 -13.64 -0.04
CA ASP A 106 -14.22 -13.86 1.25
C ASP A 106 -13.85 -12.78 2.28
N GLU A 107 -12.58 -12.37 2.29
CA GLU A 107 -12.08 -11.28 3.13
C GLU A 107 -12.77 -9.95 2.78
N TYR A 108 -12.80 -9.53 1.52
CA TYR A 108 -13.50 -8.31 1.13
C TYR A 108 -15.00 -8.34 1.45
N THR A 109 -15.64 -9.51 1.26
CA THR A 109 -17.06 -9.69 1.62
C THR A 109 -17.28 -9.46 3.11
N MET A 110 -16.43 -10.05 3.96
CA MET A 110 -16.48 -9.87 5.41
C MET A 110 -16.19 -8.43 5.81
N LEU A 111 -15.18 -7.78 5.21
CA LEU A 111 -14.83 -6.40 5.51
C LEU A 111 -15.93 -5.41 5.13
N LEU A 112 -16.63 -5.64 4.01
CA LEU A 112 -17.80 -4.84 3.65
C LEU A 112 -18.92 -4.96 4.69
N LYS A 113 -19.20 -6.19 5.13
CA LYS A 113 -20.25 -6.50 6.12
C LYS A 113 -19.94 -5.99 7.52
N GLU A 114 -18.67 -5.84 7.87
CA GLU A 114 -18.26 -5.45 9.23
C GLU A 114 -17.90 -3.97 9.33
N TYR A 115 -17.11 -3.46 8.38
CA TYR A 115 -16.51 -2.12 8.48
C TYR A 115 -17.18 -1.07 7.59
N CYS A 116 -17.92 -1.49 6.56
CA CYS A 116 -18.46 -0.58 5.54
C CYS A 116 -19.99 -0.43 5.56
N VAL A 117 -20.68 -1.02 6.53
CA VAL A 117 -22.16 -1.03 6.59
C VAL A 117 -22.78 0.36 6.49
N ASN A 118 -22.19 1.37 7.14
CA ASN A 118 -22.68 2.75 7.07
C ASN A 118 -22.61 3.30 5.64
N PHE A 119 -21.48 3.09 4.94
CA PHE A 119 -21.32 3.48 3.54
C PHE A 119 -22.28 2.72 2.61
N LEU A 120 -22.53 1.44 2.87
CA LEU A 120 -23.52 0.65 2.13
C LEU A 120 -24.96 1.17 2.31
N ARG A 121 -25.24 1.84 3.43
CA ARG A 121 -26.53 2.52 3.68
C ARG A 121 -26.55 3.97 3.18
N GLY A 122 -25.46 4.46 2.59
CA GLY A 122 -25.32 5.85 2.14
C GLY A 122 -24.91 6.85 3.22
N ASP A 123 -24.55 6.39 4.42
CA ASP A 123 -23.98 7.25 5.46
C ASP A 123 -22.47 7.40 5.27
N PHE A 124 -22.08 8.57 4.76
CA PHE A 124 -20.69 8.97 4.51
C PHE A 124 -20.13 9.95 5.55
N SER A 125 -20.75 10.06 6.72
CA SER A 125 -20.31 10.97 7.80
C SER A 125 -18.85 10.73 8.23
N GLU A 126 -18.37 9.49 8.17
CA GLU A 126 -16.99 9.12 8.52
C GLU A 126 -15.99 9.27 7.36
N TRP A 127 -16.43 9.61 6.14
CA TRP A 127 -15.58 9.59 4.95
C TRP A 127 -14.36 10.50 5.08
N ALA A 128 -14.54 11.72 5.58
CA ALA A 128 -13.44 12.68 5.78
C ALA A 128 -12.39 12.18 6.79
N LEU A 129 -12.83 11.45 7.82
CA LEU A 129 -11.93 10.85 8.81
C LEU A 129 -11.10 9.72 8.18
N ILE A 130 -11.73 8.87 7.37
CA ILE A 130 -11.05 7.83 6.60
C ILE A 130 -10.00 8.46 5.67
N VAL A 131 -10.39 9.45 4.86
CA VAL A 131 -9.45 10.14 3.95
C VAL A 131 -8.26 10.74 4.71
N THR A 132 -8.50 11.33 5.89
CA THR A 132 -7.43 11.88 6.75
C THR A 132 -6.50 10.80 7.29
N CYS A 133 -7.06 9.68 7.76
CA CYS A 133 -6.30 8.52 8.20
C CYS A 133 -5.39 7.99 7.09
N LEU A 134 -5.90 7.87 5.86
CA LEU A 134 -5.12 7.39 4.71
C LEU A 134 -3.98 8.34 4.33
N LYS A 135 -4.24 9.66 4.34
CA LYS A 135 -3.17 10.66 4.14
C LYS A 135 -2.04 10.46 5.15
N PHE A 136 -2.37 10.29 6.44
CA PHE A 136 -1.38 10.06 7.50
C PHE A 136 -0.61 8.74 7.34
N GLN A 137 -1.30 7.66 6.94
CA GLN A 137 -0.66 6.37 6.68
C GLN A 137 0.31 6.44 5.50
N ASN A 138 -0.07 7.11 4.41
CA ASN A 138 0.78 7.29 3.24
C ASN A 138 2.04 8.11 3.58
N ASP A 139 1.90 9.23 4.28
CA ASP A 139 3.04 10.03 4.75
C ASP A 139 4.00 9.19 5.62
N SER A 140 3.44 8.32 6.46
CA SER A 140 4.22 7.44 7.32
C SER A 140 4.94 6.34 6.53
N ARG A 141 4.32 5.79 5.48
CA ARG A 141 4.93 4.80 4.57
C ARG A 141 6.06 5.45 3.77
N GLU A 142 5.84 6.62 3.19
CA GLU A 142 6.85 7.35 2.42
C GLU A 142 8.08 7.68 3.29
N ARG A 143 7.87 8.14 4.53
CA ARG A 143 8.97 8.36 5.47
C ARG A 143 9.77 7.10 5.75
N LYS A 144 9.12 5.95 5.95
CA LYS A 144 9.79 4.67 6.18
C LYS A 144 10.60 4.23 4.95
N GLU A 145 10.04 4.36 3.75
CA GLU A 145 10.75 4.05 2.51
C GLU A 145 11.98 4.93 2.31
N ASN A 146 11.83 6.23 2.54
CA ASN A 146 12.95 7.18 2.48
C ASN A 146 14.07 6.80 3.46
N LEU A 147 13.72 6.39 4.69
CA LEU A 147 14.71 5.90 5.66
C LEU A 147 15.41 4.62 5.20
N ILE A 148 14.69 3.68 4.57
CA ILE A 148 15.27 2.44 4.03
C ILE A 148 16.24 2.76 2.88
N VAL A 149 15.85 3.66 1.97
CA VAL A 149 16.71 4.10 0.86
C VAL A 149 17.97 4.78 1.37
N GLN A 150 17.84 5.70 2.32
CA GLN A 150 18.98 6.36 2.97
C GLN A 150 19.90 5.36 3.67
N ALA A 151 19.34 4.38 4.38
CA ALA A 151 20.13 3.34 5.03
C ALA A 151 20.92 2.49 4.03
N ARG A 152 20.35 2.17 2.85
CA ARG A 152 21.04 1.46 1.77
C ARG A 152 22.18 2.31 1.19
N LEU A 153 21.92 3.57 0.88
CA LEU A 153 22.94 4.51 0.37
C LEU A 153 24.10 4.65 1.35
N HIS A 154 23.80 4.85 2.64
CA HIS A 154 24.83 4.94 3.68
C HIS A 154 25.66 3.65 3.80
N LYS A 155 25.03 2.48 3.64
CA LYS A 155 25.72 1.19 3.64
C LYS A 155 26.71 1.09 2.48
N GLU A 156 26.29 1.44 1.26
CA GLU A 156 27.17 1.43 0.09
C GLU A 156 28.36 2.40 0.23
N ILE A 157 28.12 3.59 0.79
CA ILE A 157 29.18 4.56 1.05
C ILE A 157 30.20 4.00 2.05
N ARG A 158 29.73 3.34 3.12
CA ARG A 158 30.62 2.68 4.10
C ARG A 158 31.45 1.57 3.46
N GLU A 159 30.84 0.72 2.64
CA GLU A 159 31.56 -0.36 1.94
C GLU A 159 32.65 0.18 1.00
N LYS A 160 32.35 1.25 0.26
CA LYS A 160 33.33 1.95 -0.59
C LYS A 160 34.44 2.61 0.24
N ALA A 161 34.09 3.29 1.33
CA ALA A 161 35.06 3.96 2.19
C ALA A 161 35.99 2.96 2.90
N GLU A 162 35.46 1.82 3.37
CA GLU A 162 36.29 0.75 3.94
C GLU A 162 37.24 0.14 2.91
N SER A 163 36.81 0.02 1.66
CA SER A 163 37.66 -0.44 0.55
C SER A 163 38.78 0.56 0.25
N ALA A 164 38.46 1.85 0.16
CA ALA A 164 39.43 2.93 0.00
C ALA A 164 40.43 2.98 1.18
N TRP A 165 39.94 2.81 2.42
CA TRP A 165 40.77 2.74 3.62
C TRP A 165 41.78 1.59 3.57
N LYS A 166 41.36 0.39 3.17
CA LYS A 166 42.26 -0.76 2.99
C LYS A 166 43.33 -0.50 1.93
N ASN A 167 42.97 0.21 0.86
CA ASN A 167 43.89 0.61 -0.20
C ASN A 167 44.74 1.85 0.15
N LYS A 168 44.59 2.41 1.36
CA LYS A 168 45.24 3.65 1.81
C LYS A 168 44.92 4.87 0.94
N ASP A 169 43.79 4.87 0.23
CA ASP A 169 43.29 6.05 -0.49
C ASP A 169 42.56 6.98 0.50
N PHE A 170 43.35 7.74 1.26
CA PHE A 170 42.83 8.61 2.30
C PHE A 170 41.99 9.78 1.76
N ALA A 171 42.25 10.25 0.53
CA ALA A 171 41.47 11.30 -0.11
C ALA A 171 40.04 10.83 -0.42
N GLN A 172 39.91 9.61 -0.95
CA GLN A 172 38.62 9.01 -1.22
C GLN A 172 37.85 8.68 0.06
N VAL A 173 38.52 8.21 1.11
CA VAL A 173 37.91 7.99 2.43
C VAL A 173 37.28 9.27 2.98
N VAL A 174 38.03 10.38 2.97
CA VAL A 174 37.52 11.68 3.45
C VAL A 174 36.31 12.12 2.62
N THR A 175 36.39 12.00 1.30
CA THR A 175 35.30 12.40 0.40
C THR A 175 34.02 11.61 0.70
N LEU A 176 34.11 10.28 0.75
CA LEU A 176 32.98 9.38 0.96
C LEU A 176 32.35 9.52 2.35
N TYR A 177 33.15 9.61 3.40
CA TYR A 177 32.61 9.75 4.75
C TYR A 177 32.09 11.16 5.05
N THR A 178 32.62 12.20 4.41
CA THR A 178 32.13 13.58 4.60
C THR A 178 30.68 13.71 4.10
N SER A 179 30.30 13.01 3.03
CA SER A 179 28.92 13.06 2.52
C SER A 179 27.87 12.43 3.45
N ILE A 180 28.29 11.67 4.47
CA ILE A 180 27.40 11.06 5.47
C ILE A 180 27.86 11.34 6.91
N PHE A 181 28.60 12.43 7.13
CA PHE A 181 29.34 12.68 8.37
C PHE A 181 28.46 12.63 9.65
N ASP A 182 27.26 13.18 9.58
CA ASP A 182 26.31 13.21 10.71
C ASP A 182 25.84 11.82 11.14
N PHE A 183 25.93 10.85 10.22
CA PHE A 183 25.50 9.46 10.42
C PHE A 183 26.66 8.50 10.71
N LEU A 184 27.88 9.02 10.85
CA LEU A 184 29.05 8.21 11.19
C LEU A 184 29.10 7.86 12.67
N SER A 185 29.51 6.62 12.95
CA SER A 185 29.89 6.18 14.29
C SER A 185 31.15 6.92 14.79
N PRO A 186 31.39 6.95 16.12
CA PRO A 186 32.61 7.55 16.67
C PRO A 186 33.90 6.97 16.08
N THR A 187 33.91 5.67 15.74
CA THR A 187 35.06 5.01 15.13
C THR A 187 35.30 5.47 13.70
N GLU A 188 34.25 5.63 12.89
CA GLU A 188 34.35 6.14 11.52
C GLU A 188 34.79 7.60 11.51
N LYS A 189 34.28 8.44 12.43
CA LYS A 189 34.74 9.83 12.58
C LYS A 189 36.24 9.89 12.88
N LYS A 190 36.76 8.99 13.74
CA LYS A 190 38.21 8.89 14.00
C LYS A 190 39.01 8.50 12.74
N LYS A 191 38.48 7.60 11.89
CA LYS A 191 39.12 7.25 10.60
C LYS A 191 39.21 8.47 9.68
N VAL A 192 38.15 9.27 9.59
CA VAL A 192 38.14 10.51 8.79
C VAL A 192 39.21 11.48 9.28
N GLU A 193 39.29 11.72 10.59
CA GLU A 193 40.28 12.64 11.17
C GLU A 193 41.71 12.15 10.95
N TYR A 194 41.95 10.84 11.04
CA TYR A 194 43.25 10.26 10.68
C TYR A 194 43.58 10.46 9.20
N ALA A 195 42.64 10.14 8.30
CA ALA A 195 42.81 10.29 6.86
C ALA A 195 43.12 11.75 6.48
N LYS A 196 42.41 12.73 7.09
CA LYS A 196 42.70 14.16 6.91
C LYS A 196 44.13 14.52 7.32
N LYS A 197 44.62 14.00 8.46
CA LYS A 197 46.00 14.26 8.91
C LYS A 197 47.04 13.71 7.95
N GLN A 198 46.80 12.53 7.36
CA GLN A 198 47.72 11.92 6.38
C GLN A 198 47.79 12.69 5.05
N LEU A 199 46.76 13.46 4.69
CA LEU A 199 46.76 14.29 3.48
C LEU A 199 47.48 15.64 3.65
N HIS A 200 47.77 16.05 4.89
CA HIS A 200 48.47 17.31 5.21
C HIS A 200 49.94 17.09 5.65
N GLN A 201 50.44 15.85 5.55
CA GLN A 201 51.85 15.48 5.74
C GLN A 201 52.54 15.34 4.39
#